data_AF-A0A7S0LT13-F1
#
_entry.id   AF-A0A7S0LT13-F1
#
_cell.length_a   1.000
_cell.length_b   1.000
_cell.length_c   1.000
_cell.angle_alpha   90.00
_cell.angle_beta   90.00
_cell.angle_gamma   90.00
#
_symmetry.space_group_name_H-M   'P 1'
#
loop_
_entity.id
_entity.type
_entity.pdbx_description
1 polymer ?
#
loop_
_entity_poly.entity_id
_entity_poly.type
_entity_poly.pdbx_seq_one_letter_code
_entity_poly.pdbx_strand_id
1 'polypeptide(L)'
;KASMAFAALLTTLAYTAPRLPCPTMHRPIATHAPIMLVDMIQAAAEGDIAAGLEVMMLAAAAAVGTRGAWLLVQNDADIDAKATAAPQPLTPGASVAVDIDLGDEGEPKGVNRLWFKPLLPRSDIITLELRVPLGLLIEEDEARGSIAVTGALPGFSAQASLEAGDLVRAVSGYAMVAGDAPMWQQVTSGTPLGDLALKRVVFKTDVQTRFSDVRDAIASHRTDDGGDGTVTLVVERAVNDSTPLARSAARSASLESLQGVLLRDLRLPARGDAASGE
;
A
#
# COMPACT_ATOMS: atom_id res chain seq x y z
N LYS A 1 49.31 -27.98 9.09
CA LYS A 1 50.72 -27.52 9.22
C LYS A 1 50.89 -26.35 8.24
N ALA A 2 51.49 -25.24 8.72
CA ALA A 2 51.39 -23.85 8.23
C ALA A 2 50.06 -23.19 8.65
N SER A 3 49.95 -22.41 9.75
CA SER A 3 50.74 -21.24 10.23
C SER A 3 50.57 -20.07 9.27
N MET A 4 50.27 -18.83 9.64
CA MET A 4 49.89 -18.12 10.88
C MET A 4 49.62 -16.68 10.41
N ALA A 5 48.86 -15.92 11.21
CA ALA A 5 49.00 -14.48 11.41
C ALA A 5 48.81 -13.52 10.23
N PHE A 6 47.78 -12.66 10.34
CA PHE A 6 48.06 -11.22 10.37
C PHE A 6 47.08 -10.54 11.32
N ALA A 7 47.67 -9.93 12.35
CA ALA A 7 47.02 -9.16 13.37
C ALA A 7 47.21 -7.66 13.09
N ALA A 8 46.30 -6.88 13.67
CA ALA A 8 46.47 -5.50 14.14
C ALA A 8 46.51 -4.35 13.12
N LEU A 9 45.46 -3.51 13.20
CA LEU A 9 45.48 -2.04 13.24
C LEU A 9 43.99 -1.63 13.44
N LEU A 10 43.45 -1.29 14.61
CA LEU A 10 43.83 -0.30 15.63
C LEU A 10 43.96 1.12 15.06
N THR A 11 42.84 1.79 14.82
CA THR A 11 42.76 3.25 15.00
C THR A 11 41.36 3.69 15.41
N THR A 12 41.27 4.04 16.69
CA THR A 12 40.35 4.93 17.37
C THR A 12 39.90 6.14 16.53
N LEU A 13 38.58 6.35 16.47
CA LEU A 13 38.00 7.67 16.22
C LEU A 13 36.80 7.86 17.16
N ALA A 14 37.13 8.34 18.37
CA ALA A 14 36.15 8.91 19.28
C ALA A 14 35.70 10.25 18.69
N TYR A 15 34.49 10.29 18.12
CA TYR A 15 33.87 11.54 17.70
C TYR A 15 33.03 12.09 18.86
N THR A 16 33.60 13.07 19.54
CA THR A 16 32.95 13.89 20.57
C THR A 16 31.87 14.77 19.93
N ALA A 17 30.66 14.69 20.47
CA ALA A 17 29.50 15.49 20.09
C ALA A 17 29.71 17.01 20.31
N PRO A 18 29.05 17.86 19.51
CA PRO A 18 28.56 19.14 19.98
C PRO A 18 27.07 19.02 20.37
N ARG A 19 26.80 19.14 21.68
CA ARG A 19 25.47 19.42 22.22
C ARG A 19 25.01 20.78 21.69
N LEU A 20 23.97 20.78 20.84
CA LEU A 20 23.30 22.01 20.46
C LEU A 20 22.41 22.49 21.63
N PRO A 21 22.44 23.78 21.96
CA PRO A 21 21.58 24.35 23.00
C PRO A 21 20.13 24.41 22.51
N CYS A 22 19.22 23.85 23.30
CA CYS A 22 17.78 24.06 23.18
C CYS A 22 17.46 25.57 23.32
N PRO A 23 16.85 26.22 22.33
CA PRO A 23 16.28 27.54 22.55
C PRO A 23 14.95 27.38 23.30
N THR A 24 14.96 27.65 24.60
CA THR A 24 13.78 27.94 25.40
C THR A 24 13.15 29.24 24.90
N MET A 25 12.26 29.16 23.91
CA MET A 25 11.38 30.27 23.55
C MET A 25 10.29 30.40 24.62
N HIS A 26 10.55 31.24 25.62
CA HIS A 26 9.51 31.79 26.49
C HIS A 26 8.68 32.78 25.66
N ARG A 27 7.53 32.35 25.14
CA ARG A 27 6.50 33.28 24.67
C ARG A 27 5.69 33.74 25.89
N PRO A 28 5.60 35.05 26.19
CA PRO A 28 4.53 35.54 27.05
C PRO A 28 3.22 35.37 26.27
N ILE A 29 2.41 34.41 26.68
CA ILE A 29 0.99 34.40 26.31
C ILE A 29 0.42 35.64 27.01
N ALA A 30 0.20 36.70 26.23
CA ALA A 30 -0.70 37.76 26.63
C ALA A 30 -2.07 37.09 26.84
N THR A 31 -2.40 36.82 28.10
CA THR A 31 -3.75 36.49 28.52
C THR A 31 -4.61 37.68 28.16
N HIS A 32 -5.21 37.65 26.97
CA HIS A 32 -6.42 38.42 26.72
C HIS A 32 -7.40 38.00 27.81
N ALA A 33 -7.69 38.93 28.70
CA ALA A 33 -8.75 38.77 29.68
C ALA A 33 -9.99 38.29 28.93
N PRO A 34 -10.68 37.23 29.40
CA PRO A 34 -11.97 36.91 28.85
C PRO A 34 -12.83 38.16 29.02
N ILE A 35 -13.29 38.72 27.91
CA ILE A 35 -14.37 39.72 27.93
C ILE A 35 -15.46 39.05 28.75
N MET A 36 -15.64 39.55 29.97
CA MET A 36 -16.48 38.94 30.97
C MET A 36 -17.87 38.88 30.39
N LEU A 37 -18.51 37.71 30.45
CA LEU A 37 -19.90 37.45 30.05
C LEU A 37 -20.88 38.50 30.61
N VAL A 38 -20.47 39.20 31.68
CA VAL A 38 -21.16 40.30 32.35
C VAL A 38 -21.35 41.54 31.45
N ASP A 39 -20.37 41.91 30.62
CA ASP A 39 -20.51 43.07 29.71
C ASP A 39 -21.50 42.80 28.56
N MET A 40 -21.61 41.54 28.12
CA MET A 40 -22.61 41.14 27.11
C MET A 40 -24.05 41.21 27.63
N ILE A 41 -24.27 40.87 28.91
CA ILE A 41 -25.59 40.95 29.52
C ILE A 41 -26.01 42.41 29.73
N GLN A 42 -25.03 43.30 29.97
CA GLN A 42 -25.28 44.72 30.14
C GLN A 42 -25.60 45.44 28.81
N ALA A 43 -24.97 45.03 27.70
CA ALA A 43 -25.32 45.50 26.36
C ALA A 43 -26.72 45.01 25.89
N ALA A 44 -27.15 43.82 26.31
CA ALA A 44 -28.50 43.32 26.01
C ALA A 44 -29.63 44.08 26.76
N ALA A 45 -29.30 44.79 27.84
CA ALA A 45 -30.25 45.60 28.58
C ALA A 45 -30.60 46.94 27.89
N GLU A 46 -29.80 47.38 26.91
CA GLU A 46 -30.01 48.65 26.18
C GLU A 46 -30.91 48.52 24.94
N GLY A 47 -31.56 47.36 24.75
CA GLY A 47 -32.69 47.21 23.82
C GLY A 47 -32.34 46.66 22.43
N ASP A 48 -31.10 46.23 22.19
CA ASP A 48 -30.71 45.57 20.93
C ASP A 48 -30.60 44.05 21.11
N ILE A 49 -31.76 43.41 21.22
CA ILE A 49 -31.90 41.95 21.39
C ILE A 49 -31.36 41.20 20.16
N ALA A 50 -31.34 41.83 18.98
CA ALA A 50 -30.85 41.23 17.75
C ALA A 50 -29.33 41.03 17.78
N ALA A 51 -28.57 42.05 18.22
CA ALA A 51 -27.12 41.95 18.37
C ALA A 51 -26.70 40.86 19.36
N GLY A 52 -27.44 40.71 20.48
CA GLY A 52 -27.19 39.65 21.45
C GLY A 52 -27.39 38.23 20.88
N LEU A 53 -28.40 38.05 20.02
CA LEU A 53 -28.71 36.76 19.41
C LEU A 53 -27.68 36.37 18.34
N GLU A 54 -27.19 37.33 17.55
CA GLU A 54 -26.14 37.09 16.55
C GLU A 54 -24.81 36.69 17.19
N VAL A 55 -24.41 37.34 18.28
CA VAL A 55 -23.19 36.98 19.02
C VAL A 55 -23.33 35.59 19.65
N MET A 56 -24.50 35.23 20.18
CA MET A 56 -24.75 33.88 20.70
C MET A 56 -24.71 32.81 19.59
N MET A 57 -25.29 33.08 18.42
CA MET A 57 -25.21 32.18 17.26
C MET A 57 -23.76 31.98 16.79
N LEU A 58 -22.96 33.06 16.74
CA LEU A 58 -21.56 33.00 16.36
C LEU A 58 -20.72 32.19 17.38
N ALA A 59 -20.96 32.40 18.68
CA ALA A 59 -20.30 31.66 19.74
C ALA A 59 -20.67 30.16 19.71
N ALA A 60 -21.94 29.84 19.47
CA ALA A 60 -22.40 28.46 19.33
C ALA A 60 -21.77 27.78 18.10
N ALA A 61 -21.70 28.47 16.96
CA ALA A 61 -21.05 27.96 15.76
C ALA A 61 -19.54 27.71 15.97
N ALA A 62 -18.85 28.62 16.66
CA ALA A 62 -17.44 28.46 16.99
C ALA A 62 -17.19 27.27 17.94
N ALA A 63 -18.07 27.04 18.93
CA ALA A 63 -17.97 25.91 19.84
C ALA A 63 -18.20 24.55 19.11
N VAL A 64 -19.14 24.50 18.17
CA VAL A 64 -19.38 23.30 17.36
C VAL A 64 -18.21 23.02 16.41
N GLY A 65 -17.69 24.06 15.73
CA GLY A 65 -16.56 23.93 14.81
C GLY A 65 -15.27 23.46 15.50
N THR A 66 -14.96 23.99 16.67
CA THR A 66 -13.77 23.60 17.45
C THR A 66 -13.85 22.16 17.94
N ARG A 67 -15.03 21.68 18.36
CA ARG A 67 -15.22 20.28 18.77
C ARG A 67 -15.10 19.30 17.59
N GLY A 68 -15.62 19.67 16.41
CA GLY A 68 -15.47 18.87 15.19
C GLY A 68 -14.00 18.77 14.74
N ALA A 69 -13.28 19.89 14.76
CA ALA A 69 -11.85 19.90 14.44
C ALA A 69 -11.01 19.06 15.42
N TRP A 70 -11.34 19.12 16.73
CA TRP A 70 -10.64 18.32 17.73
C TRP A 70 -10.89 16.81 17.57
N LEU A 71 -12.12 16.40 17.22
CA LEU A 71 -12.43 14.99 16.94
C LEU A 71 -11.69 14.46 15.70
N LEU A 72 -11.49 15.30 14.67
CA LEU A 72 -10.68 14.92 13.50
C LEU A 72 -9.21 14.71 13.89
N VAL A 73 -8.64 15.60 14.69
CA VAL A 73 -7.24 15.47 15.17
C VAL A 73 -7.05 14.23 16.06
N GLN A 74 -8.05 13.89 16.89
CA GLN A 74 -7.98 12.67 17.69
C GLN A 74 -8.05 11.40 16.85
N ASN A 75 -8.88 11.38 15.81
CA ASN A 75 -8.96 10.24 14.90
C ASN A 75 -7.64 10.04 14.15
N ASP A 76 -6.96 11.10 13.73
CA ASP A 76 -5.64 11.00 13.09
C ASP A 76 -4.59 10.41 14.06
N ALA A 77 -4.60 10.84 15.33
CA ALA A 77 -3.70 10.31 16.35
C ALA A 77 -3.93 8.82 16.65
N ASP A 78 -5.18 8.35 16.64
CA ASP A 78 -5.51 6.93 16.84
C ASP A 78 -5.14 6.06 15.62
N ILE A 79 -5.21 6.63 14.40
CA ILE A 79 -4.74 5.98 13.17
C ILE A 79 -3.21 5.81 13.24
N ASP A 80 -2.47 6.83 13.68
CA ASP A 80 -1.02 6.78 13.85
C ASP A 80 -0.60 5.84 15.01
N ALA A 81 -1.36 5.81 16.10
CA ALA A 81 -1.10 4.90 17.22
C ALA A 81 -1.30 3.43 16.83
N LYS A 82 -2.33 3.12 16.01
CA LYS A 82 -2.49 1.78 15.40
C LYS A 82 -1.44 1.48 14.33
N ALA A 83 -0.92 2.49 13.64
CA ALA A 83 0.21 2.33 12.73
C ALA A 83 1.50 1.92 13.46
N THR A 84 1.65 2.30 14.74
CA THR A 84 2.89 2.12 15.52
C THR A 84 2.91 0.88 16.43
N ALA A 85 1.85 0.05 16.43
CA ALA A 85 1.90 -1.25 17.10
C ALA A 85 2.94 -2.15 16.40
N ALA A 86 3.98 -2.56 17.14
CA ALA A 86 5.02 -3.46 16.68
C ALA A 86 4.40 -4.71 16.02
N PRO A 87 4.94 -5.17 14.86
CA PRO A 87 4.39 -6.31 14.15
C PRO A 87 4.39 -7.52 15.08
N GLN A 88 3.19 -8.02 15.40
CA GLN A 88 3.10 -9.28 16.11
C GLN A 88 3.69 -10.36 15.19
N PRO A 89 4.66 -11.15 15.67
CA PRO A 89 5.19 -12.25 14.87
C PRO A 89 4.03 -13.13 14.43
N LEU A 90 3.89 -13.34 13.12
CA LEU A 90 2.87 -14.22 12.57
C LEU A 90 2.99 -15.57 13.26
N THR A 91 1.93 -15.99 13.94
CA THR A 91 1.87 -17.34 14.53
C THR A 91 2.14 -18.34 13.41
N PRO A 92 3.11 -19.26 13.56
CA PRO A 92 3.43 -20.22 12.51
C PRO A 92 2.16 -21.00 12.13
N GLY A 93 1.78 -20.90 10.85
CA GLY A 93 0.56 -21.50 10.30
C GLY A 93 -0.63 -20.56 10.13
N ALA A 94 -0.52 -19.27 10.47
CA ALA A 94 -1.53 -18.28 10.13
C ALA A 94 -1.59 -18.11 8.60
N SER A 95 -2.79 -18.26 8.03
CA SER A 95 -3.04 -17.98 6.62
C SER A 95 -3.09 -16.47 6.38
N VAL A 96 -2.44 -16.01 5.32
CA VAL A 96 -2.41 -14.61 4.89
C VAL A 96 -3.41 -14.42 3.75
N ALA A 97 -4.29 -13.43 3.89
CA ALA A 97 -5.19 -13.01 2.83
C ALA A 97 -4.48 -11.99 1.94
N VAL A 98 -4.53 -12.21 0.63
CA VAL A 98 -4.01 -11.31 -0.40
C VAL A 98 -5.15 -10.97 -1.34
N ASP A 99 -5.40 -9.68 -1.52
CA ASP A 99 -6.41 -9.16 -2.43
C ASP A 99 -5.75 -8.92 -3.79
N ILE A 100 -6.31 -9.53 -4.84
CA ILE A 100 -5.82 -9.45 -6.22
C ILE A 100 -6.91 -8.86 -7.09
N ASP A 101 -6.65 -7.72 -7.71
CA ASP A 101 -7.56 -7.14 -8.69
C ASP A 101 -7.37 -7.80 -10.06
N LEU A 102 -8.44 -8.36 -10.61
CA LEU A 102 -8.46 -8.94 -11.96
C LEU A 102 -9.16 -8.03 -12.98
N GLY A 103 -9.68 -6.88 -12.54
CA GLY A 103 -10.43 -5.95 -13.36
C GLY A 103 -11.77 -6.51 -13.84
N ASP A 104 -12.37 -5.82 -14.81
CA ASP A 104 -13.70 -6.14 -15.35
C ASP A 104 -13.71 -7.41 -16.22
N GLU A 105 -12.55 -7.75 -16.79
CA GLU A 105 -12.32 -8.96 -17.59
C GLU A 105 -11.85 -10.15 -16.74
N GLY A 106 -11.80 -9.96 -15.42
CA GLY A 106 -11.48 -11.00 -14.44
C GLY A 106 -12.61 -12.01 -14.27
N GLU A 107 -12.24 -13.24 -13.95
CA GLU A 107 -13.15 -14.27 -13.45
C GLU A 107 -12.59 -14.86 -12.14
N PRO A 108 -13.14 -14.49 -10.95
CA PRO A 108 -14.27 -13.58 -10.74
C PRO A 108 -13.91 -12.11 -11.02
N LYS A 109 -14.91 -11.29 -11.39
CA LYS A 109 -14.73 -9.87 -11.70
C LYS A 109 -14.28 -9.06 -10.47
N GLY A 110 -13.36 -8.12 -10.69
CA GLY A 110 -12.84 -7.20 -9.68
C GLY A 110 -11.84 -7.84 -8.72
N VAL A 111 -11.92 -7.47 -7.44
CA VAL A 111 -10.95 -7.88 -6.41
C VAL A 111 -11.29 -9.26 -5.86
N ASN A 112 -10.40 -10.21 -6.07
CA ASN A 112 -10.47 -11.56 -5.53
C ASN A 112 -9.54 -11.72 -4.32
N ARG A 113 -10.07 -12.21 -3.21
CA ARG A 113 -9.30 -12.49 -1.99
C ARG A 113 -8.80 -13.92 -1.98
N LEU A 114 -7.48 -14.10 -2.09
CA LEU A 114 -6.83 -15.40 -2.01
C LEU A 114 -6.15 -15.60 -0.65
N TRP A 115 -6.34 -16.78 -0.08
CA TRP A 115 -5.66 -17.20 1.14
C TRP A 115 -4.44 -18.05 0.82
N PHE A 116 -3.31 -17.70 1.41
CA PHE A 116 -2.05 -18.39 1.29
C PHE A 116 -1.56 -18.86 2.65
N LYS A 117 -1.04 -20.09 2.69
CA LYS A 117 -0.24 -20.57 3.81
C LYS A 117 1.24 -20.34 3.46
N PRO A 118 1.98 -19.52 4.25
CA PRO A 118 3.42 -19.34 4.05
C PRO A 118 4.15 -20.68 4.03
N LEU A 119 5.04 -20.85 3.07
CA LEU A 119 5.91 -22.03 2.97
C LEU A 119 7.26 -21.80 3.62
N LEU A 120 7.72 -20.54 3.65
CA LEU A 120 8.95 -20.14 4.31
C LEU A 120 8.68 -19.87 5.80
N PRO A 121 9.65 -20.14 6.71
CA PRO A 121 9.47 -19.91 8.14
C PRO A 121 9.22 -18.44 8.51
N ARG A 122 9.84 -17.51 7.77
CA ARG A 122 9.71 -16.07 7.93
C ARG A 122 9.72 -15.42 6.55
N SER A 123 8.53 -15.08 6.07
CA SER A 123 8.35 -14.51 4.73
C SER A 123 7.32 -13.39 4.71
N ASP A 124 7.39 -12.62 3.64
CA ASP A 124 6.38 -11.65 3.24
C ASP A 124 5.77 -12.09 1.90
N ILE A 125 4.48 -11.80 1.72
CA ILE A 125 3.76 -12.11 0.49
C ILE A 125 3.46 -10.81 -0.25
N ILE A 126 4.04 -10.70 -1.44
CA ILE A 126 4.07 -9.48 -2.24
C ILE A 126 3.28 -9.73 -3.52
N THR A 127 2.35 -8.82 -3.83
CA THR A 127 1.66 -8.78 -5.12
C THR A 127 2.36 -7.80 -6.03
N LEU A 128 2.71 -8.24 -7.24
CA LEU A 128 3.44 -7.46 -8.23
C LEU A 128 2.68 -7.48 -9.55
N GLU A 129 2.57 -6.31 -10.18
CA GLU A 129 2.04 -6.16 -11.53
C GLU A 129 3.20 -5.80 -12.45
N LEU A 130 3.49 -6.67 -13.42
CA LEU A 130 4.66 -6.57 -14.28
C LEU A 130 4.27 -6.64 -15.76
N ARG A 131 4.93 -5.81 -16.57
CA ARG A 131 4.69 -5.77 -18.02
C ARG A 131 5.47 -6.86 -18.76
N VAL A 132 4.84 -7.56 -19.69
CA VAL A 132 5.48 -8.55 -20.58
C VAL A 132 6.27 -7.84 -21.69
N PRO A 133 7.47 -8.34 -22.08
CA PRO A 133 8.18 -9.52 -21.57
C PRO A 133 8.75 -9.33 -20.17
N LEU A 134 8.63 -10.36 -19.32
CA LEU A 134 9.06 -10.28 -17.92
C LEU A 134 10.57 -10.40 -17.72
N GLY A 135 11.25 -11.19 -18.57
CA GLY A 135 12.66 -11.54 -18.38
C GLY A 135 12.93 -12.35 -17.11
N LEU A 136 11.94 -13.10 -16.61
CA LEU A 136 12.04 -13.88 -15.38
C LEU A 136 12.72 -15.24 -15.62
N LEU A 137 13.64 -15.62 -14.74
CA LEU A 137 14.23 -16.96 -14.69
C LEU A 137 13.63 -17.70 -13.49
N ILE A 138 12.96 -18.82 -13.76
CA ILE A 138 12.32 -19.67 -12.76
C ILE A 138 12.80 -21.11 -12.90
N GLU A 139 12.88 -21.81 -11.78
CA GLU A 139 13.19 -23.24 -11.71
C GLU A 139 12.19 -23.93 -10.78
N GLU A 140 11.96 -25.23 -11.02
CA GLU A 140 11.16 -26.06 -10.12
C GLU A 140 12.04 -26.50 -8.94
N ASP A 141 11.67 -26.12 -7.72
CA ASP A 141 12.25 -26.66 -6.50
C ASP A 141 11.51 -27.96 -6.15
N GLU A 142 12.04 -29.09 -6.64
CA GLU A 142 11.48 -30.43 -6.41
C GLU A 142 11.40 -30.77 -4.91
N ALA A 143 12.31 -30.25 -4.08
CA ALA A 143 12.34 -30.55 -2.66
C ALA A 143 11.15 -29.91 -1.91
N ARG A 144 10.66 -28.78 -2.42
CA ARG A 144 9.54 -28.03 -1.83
C ARG A 144 8.25 -28.15 -2.64
N GLY A 145 8.32 -28.66 -3.87
CA GLY A 145 7.22 -28.66 -4.83
C GLY A 145 6.75 -27.23 -5.12
N SER A 146 7.69 -26.31 -5.33
CA SER A 146 7.38 -24.89 -5.56
C SER A 146 8.20 -24.33 -6.70
N ILE A 147 7.74 -23.24 -7.32
CA ILE A 147 8.48 -22.55 -8.37
C ILE A 147 9.31 -21.44 -7.72
N ALA A 148 10.64 -21.55 -7.82
CA ALA A 148 11.57 -20.58 -7.26
C ALA A 148 12.11 -19.67 -8.38
N VAL A 149 12.21 -18.38 -8.08
CA VAL A 149 12.88 -17.40 -8.94
C VAL A 149 14.38 -17.57 -8.77
N THR A 150 15.10 -17.84 -9.85
CA THR A 150 16.57 -17.93 -9.83
C THR A 150 17.23 -16.63 -10.24
N GLY A 151 16.50 -15.76 -10.95
CA GLY A 151 16.95 -14.43 -11.29
C GLY A 151 16.03 -13.73 -12.28
N ALA A 152 16.51 -12.59 -12.76
CA ALA A 152 15.83 -11.82 -13.80
C ALA A 152 16.87 -11.25 -14.78
N LEU A 153 16.52 -11.26 -16.06
CA LEU A 153 17.34 -10.73 -17.14
C LEU A 153 17.37 -9.20 -17.08
N PRO A 154 18.53 -8.57 -17.36
CA PRO A 154 18.65 -7.14 -17.32
C PRO A 154 17.81 -6.46 -18.41
N GLY A 155 17.18 -5.33 -18.06
CA GLY A 155 16.36 -4.54 -18.98
C GLY A 155 14.88 -4.95 -19.09
N PHE A 156 14.45 -5.95 -18.31
CA PHE A 156 13.06 -6.41 -18.26
C PHE A 156 12.36 -6.05 -16.94
N SER A 157 11.03 -6.16 -16.91
CA SER A 157 10.20 -5.70 -15.79
C SER A 157 10.45 -6.48 -14.49
N ALA A 158 10.81 -7.76 -14.55
CA ALA A 158 11.09 -8.56 -13.36
C ALA A 158 12.33 -8.09 -12.59
N GLN A 159 13.31 -7.48 -13.28
CA GLN A 159 14.63 -7.16 -12.70
C GLN A 159 14.56 -6.26 -11.47
N ALA A 160 13.65 -5.28 -11.45
CA ALA A 160 13.56 -4.30 -10.37
C ALA A 160 12.73 -4.78 -9.16
N SER A 161 11.93 -5.84 -9.36
CA SER A 161 10.86 -6.20 -8.42
C SER A 161 11.07 -7.57 -7.79
N LEU A 162 11.79 -8.47 -8.46
CA LEU A 162 11.98 -9.86 -8.05
C LEU A 162 13.44 -10.14 -7.70
N GLU A 163 13.62 -10.98 -6.68
CA GLU A 163 14.93 -11.40 -6.17
C GLU A 163 15.09 -12.91 -6.33
N ALA A 164 16.34 -13.35 -6.48
CA ALA A 164 16.66 -14.78 -6.48
C ALA A 164 16.31 -15.40 -5.12
N GLY A 165 15.57 -16.49 -5.13
CA GLY A 165 15.04 -17.15 -3.94
C GLY A 165 13.58 -16.81 -3.62
N ASP A 166 12.96 -15.85 -4.32
CA ASP A 166 11.52 -15.62 -4.23
C ASP A 166 10.75 -16.87 -4.70
N LEU A 167 9.67 -17.22 -4.00
CA LEU A 167 8.78 -18.32 -4.42
C LEU A 167 7.56 -17.75 -5.12
N VAL A 168 7.29 -18.18 -6.35
CA VAL A 168 6.03 -17.85 -7.04
C VAL A 168 4.91 -18.63 -6.35
N ARG A 169 3.85 -17.91 -5.92
CA ARG A 169 2.69 -18.48 -5.20
C ARG A 169 1.39 -18.42 -6.00
N ALA A 170 1.25 -17.41 -6.85
CA ALA A 170 0.18 -17.34 -7.82
C ALA A 170 0.58 -16.48 -9.02
N VAL A 171 -0.06 -16.74 -10.15
CA VAL A 171 0.16 -16.12 -11.46
C VAL A 171 -1.20 -15.86 -12.07
N SER A 172 -1.45 -14.63 -12.53
CA SER A 172 -2.61 -14.40 -13.40
C SER A 172 -2.39 -15.10 -14.75
N GLY A 173 -3.45 -15.31 -15.51
CA GLY A 173 -3.38 -15.84 -16.87
C GLY A 173 -4.71 -15.68 -17.58
N TYR A 174 -4.71 -15.74 -18.89
CA TYR A 174 -5.92 -15.74 -19.70
C TYR A 174 -6.31 -17.17 -20.03
N ALA A 175 -7.55 -17.54 -19.71
CA ALA A 175 -8.12 -18.84 -20.01
C ALA A 175 -9.49 -18.70 -20.66
N MET A 176 -9.83 -19.65 -21.53
CA MET A 176 -11.18 -19.73 -22.08
C MET A 176 -12.13 -20.23 -20.99
N VAL A 177 -13.05 -19.36 -20.57
CA VAL A 177 -14.08 -19.68 -19.58
C VAL A 177 -15.44 -19.59 -20.28
N ALA A 178 -16.32 -20.56 -20.02
CA ALA A 178 -17.71 -20.49 -20.49
C ALA A 178 -18.43 -19.37 -19.75
N GLY A 179 -18.80 -18.31 -20.49
CA GLY A 179 -19.35 -17.08 -19.93
C GLY A 179 -20.79 -17.22 -19.41
N ASP A 180 -21.14 -16.33 -18.49
CA ASP A 180 -22.49 -15.92 -18.04
C ASP A 180 -23.40 -16.94 -17.35
N ALA A 181 -23.12 -18.24 -17.39
CA ALA A 181 -23.85 -19.21 -16.59
C ALA A 181 -23.21 -19.36 -15.19
N PRO A 182 -23.91 -19.06 -14.09
CA PRO A 182 -23.37 -19.30 -12.75
C PRO A 182 -22.95 -20.76 -12.61
N MET A 183 -21.78 -21.01 -12.00
CA MET A 183 -21.07 -22.30 -11.98
C MET A 183 -21.97 -23.51 -11.63
N TRP A 184 -22.99 -23.33 -10.78
CA TRP A 184 -23.97 -24.38 -10.43
C TRP A 184 -24.83 -24.86 -11.63
N GLN A 185 -25.10 -24.00 -12.61
CA GLN A 185 -25.81 -24.36 -13.86
C GLN A 185 -24.91 -25.18 -14.79
N GLN A 186 -23.61 -24.92 -14.78
CA GLN A 186 -22.65 -25.69 -15.57
C GLN A 186 -22.46 -27.11 -15.01
N VAL A 187 -22.46 -27.26 -13.68
CA VAL A 187 -22.34 -28.56 -13.00
C VAL A 187 -23.58 -29.46 -13.23
N THR A 188 -24.77 -28.87 -13.33
CA THR A 188 -26.03 -29.63 -13.47
C THR A 188 -26.39 -29.98 -14.90
N SER A 189 -25.99 -29.17 -15.88
CA SER A 189 -26.32 -29.38 -17.29
C SER A 189 -25.36 -30.33 -18.03
N GLY A 190 -24.15 -30.56 -17.50
CA GLY A 190 -23.13 -31.44 -18.11
C GLY A 190 -22.64 -30.97 -19.50
N THR A 191 -23.24 -29.92 -20.04
CA THR A 191 -22.90 -29.26 -21.29
C THR A 191 -22.62 -27.82 -20.92
N PRO A 192 -21.43 -27.25 -21.21
CA PRO A 192 -21.19 -25.85 -20.96
C PRO A 192 -22.17 -25.03 -21.82
N LEU A 193 -23.22 -24.49 -21.19
CA LEU A 193 -24.10 -23.49 -21.80
C LEU A 193 -23.40 -22.13 -21.64
N GLY A 194 -22.96 -21.55 -22.74
CA GLY A 194 -22.36 -20.21 -22.78
C GLY A 194 -21.34 -20.07 -23.91
N ASP A 195 -21.17 -18.85 -24.40
CA ASP A 195 -20.07 -18.55 -25.32
C ASP A 195 -18.75 -18.61 -24.55
N LEU A 196 -17.75 -19.27 -25.14
CA LEU A 196 -16.42 -19.33 -24.56
C LEU A 196 -15.77 -17.95 -24.73
N ALA A 197 -15.49 -17.27 -23.62
CA ALA A 197 -14.81 -15.99 -23.59
C ALA A 197 -13.43 -16.14 -22.95
N LEU A 198 -12.44 -15.43 -23.49
CA LEU A 198 -11.13 -15.34 -22.87
C LEU A 198 -11.23 -14.42 -21.64
N LYS A 199 -10.97 -14.95 -20.45
CA LYS A 199 -11.06 -14.22 -19.18
C LYS A 199 -9.76 -14.32 -18.40
N ARG A 200 -9.47 -13.26 -17.63
CA ARG A 200 -8.30 -13.22 -16.75
C ARG A 200 -8.62 -13.98 -15.47
N VAL A 201 -7.85 -15.02 -15.18
CA VAL A 201 -7.98 -15.87 -14.00
C VAL A 201 -6.68 -15.84 -13.19
N VAL A 202 -6.73 -16.27 -11.93
CA VAL A 202 -5.54 -16.46 -11.10
C VAL A 202 -5.31 -17.94 -10.86
N PHE A 203 -4.14 -18.41 -11.25
CA PHE A 203 -3.66 -19.74 -10.95
C PHE A 203 -2.80 -19.71 -9.70
N LYS A 204 -3.20 -20.47 -8.67
CA LYS A 204 -2.34 -20.73 -7.51
C LYS A 204 -1.30 -21.77 -7.90
N THR A 205 -0.05 -21.52 -7.52
CA THR A 205 1.02 -22.47 -7.73
C THR A 205 1.10 -23.38 -6.49
N ASP A 206 0.52 -24.57 -6.62
CA ASP A 206 0.55 -25.63 -5.62
C ASP A 206 1.60 -26.69 -5.98
N VAL A 207 1.74 -27.74 -5.14
CA VAL A 207 2.74 -28.81 -5.27
C VAL A 207 2.71 -29.56 -6.61
N GLN A 208 1.60 -29.45 -7.36
CA GLN A 208 1.43 -30.09 -8.67
C GLN A 208 1.74 -29.17 -9.85
N THR A 209 1.98 -27.88 -9.60
CA THR A 209 2.17 -26.89 -10.66
C THR A 209 3.53 -27.08 -11.30
N ARG A 210 3.54 -27.21 -12.63
CA ARG A 210 4.78 -27.35 -13.40
C ARG A 210 5.25 -25.99 -13.90
N PHE A 211 6.52 -25.91 -14.23
CA PHE A 211 7.16 -24.81 -14.93
C PHE A 211 6.39 -24.46 -16.21
N SER A 212 5.92 -25.46 -16.97
CA SER A 212 5.13 -25.25 -18.18
C SER A 212 3.88 -24.42 -17.90
N ASP A 213 3.18 -24.71 -16.80
CA ASP A 213 1.90 -24.08 -16.49
C ASP A 213 2.09 -22.60 -16.15
N VAL A 214 3.12 -22.29 -15.36
CA VAL A 214 3.50 -20.90 -15.03
C VAL A 214 3.95 -20.15 -16.28
N ARG A 215 4.79 -20.78 -17.12
CA ARG A 215 5.28 -20.17 -18.35
C ARG A 215 4.14 -19.88 -19.33
N ASP A 216 3.24 -20.84 -19.51
CA ASP A 216 2.14 -20.74 -20.46
C ASP A 216 1.09 -19.71 -19.97
N ALA A 217 0.85 -19.64 -18.66
CA ALA A 217 0.03 -18.59 -18.06
C ALA A 217 0.65 -17.19 -18.25
N ILE A 218 1.97 -17.02 -18.08
CA ILE A 218 2.66 -15.76 -18.38
C ILE A 218 2.56 -15.43 -19.87
N ALA A 219 2.77 -16.41 -20.74
CA ALA A 219 2.71 -16.23 -22.20
C ALA A 219 1.33 -15.74 -22.66
N SER A 220 0.25 -16.20 -22.02
CA SER A 220 -1.12 -15.79 -22.36
C SER A 220 -1.43 -14.29 -22.23
N HIS A 221 -0.55 -13.48 -21.60
CA HIS A 221 -0.72 -12.03 -21.53
C HIS A 221 -0.14 -11.29 -22.73
N ARG A 222 0.50 -11.99 -23.68
CA ARG A 222 0.98 -11.36 -24.91
C ARG A 222 -0.20 -10.73 -25.66
N THR A 223 0.03 -9.54 -26.20
CA THR A 223 -0.98 -8.82 -26.99
C THR A 223 -1.43 -9.62 -28.20
N ASP A 224 -0.53 -10.43 -28.76
CA ASP A 224 -0.80 -11.29 -29.92
C ASP A 224 -1.80 -12.42 -29.58
N ASP A 225 -1.88 -12.80 -28.30
CA ASP A 225 -2.77 -13.85 -27.78
C ASP A 225 -4.06 -13.26 -27.16
N GLY A 226 -4.28 -11.94 -27.29
CA GLY A 226 -5.45 -11.24 -26.74
C GLY A 226 -5.30 -10.77 -25.29
N GLY A 227 -4.10 -10.84 -24.71
CA GLY A 227 -3.82 -10.34 -23.36
C GLY A 227 -3.57 -8.84 -23.29
N ASP A 228 -3.57 -8.31 -22.07
CA ASP A 228 -3.35 -6.89 -21.75
C ASP A 228 -1.85 -6.48 -21.64
N GLY A 229 -0.93 -7.43 -21.81
CA GLY A 229 0.51 -7.21 -21.63
C GLY A 229 0.97 -7.08 -20.19
N THR A 230 0.11 -7.31 -19.19
CA THR A 230 0.44 -7.11 -17.75
C THR A 230 0.08 -8.32 -16.91
N VAL A 231 1.09 -8.95 -16.31
CA VAL A 231 0.95 -10.13 -15.46
C VAL A 231 0.90 -9.69 -13.99
N THR A 232 -0.05 -10.23 -13.24
CA THR A 232 -0.05 -10.15 -11.77
C THR A 232 0.60 -11.40 -11.20
N LEU A 233 1.68 -11.22 -10.44
CA LEU A 233 2.38 -12.26 -9.72
C LEU A 233 2.18 -12.08 -8.22
N VAL A 234 1.92 -13.17 -7.52
CA VAL A 234 2.03 -13.21 -6.06
C VAL A 234 3.27 -14.01 -5.73
N VAL A 235 4.20 -13.40 -5.02
CA VAL A 235 5.46 -14.02 -4.63
C VAL A 235 5.64 -14.01 -3.12
N GLU A 236 6.28 -15.04 -2.60
CA GLU A 236 6.66 -15.17 -1.21
C GLU A 236 8.18 -14.97 -1.10
N ARG A 237 8.59 -13.88 -0.43
CA ARG A 237 9.99 -13.50 -0.24
C ARG A 237 10.45 -13.86 1.16
N ALA A 238 11.64 -14.45 1.28
CA ALA A 238 12.27 -14.68 2.59
C ALA A 238 12.64 -13.34 3.24
N VAL A 239 12.29 -13.16 4.52
CA VAL A 239 12.62 -11.93 5.26
C VAL A 239 13.67 -12.26 6.32
N ASN A 240 14.81 -11.60 6.25
CA ASN A 240 15.88 -11.74 7.23
C ASN A 240 15.46 -11.22 8.61
N ASP A 241 16.10 -11.72 9.66
CA ASP A 241 15.71 -11.40 11.04
C ASP A 241 15.78 -9.90 11.38
N SER A 242 16.69 -9.19 10.73
CA SER A 242 16.93 -7.74 10.88
C SER A 242 15.99 -6.86 10.07
N THR A 243 15.22 -7.41 9.14
CA THR A 243 14.30 -6.64 8.29
C THR A 243 12.91 -6.67 8.92
N PRO A 244 12.33 -5.51 9.28
CA PRO A 244 10.96 -5.48 9.77
C PRO A 244 10.05 -6.03 8.67
N LEU A 245 9.17 -6.97 9.03
CA LEU A 245 8.13 -7.47 8.12
C LEU A 245 7.34 -6.26 7.64
N ALA A 246 7.51 -5.91 6.37
CA ALA A 246 6.72 -4.84 5.78
C ALA A 246 5.26 -5.29 5.89
N ARG A 247 4.39 -4.42 6.41
CA ARG A 247 2.97 -4.65 6.19
C ARG A 247 2.83 -4.64 4.67
N SER A 248 2.32 -5.73 4.10
CA SER A 248 1.57 -5.68 2.86
C SER A 248 0.34 -4.80 3.14
N ALA A 249 0.60 -3.50 3.32
CA ALA A 249 -0.40 -2.48 3.25
C ALA A 249 -0.87 -2.62 1.82
N ALA A 250 -2.09 -3.16 1.66
CA ALA A 250 -2.92 -2.87 0.52
C ALA A 250 -2.59 -1.43 0.12
N ARG A 251 -1.97 -1.30 -1.04
CA ARG A 251 -1.38 -0.08 -1.55
C ARG A 251 -2.56 0.87 -1.78
N SER A 252 -3.12 1.43 -0.71
CA SER A 252 -3.83 2.68 -0.79
C SER A 252 -2.79 3.59 -1.39
N ALA A 253 -2.95 3.89 -2.68
CA ALA A 253 -2.20 4.91 -3.37
C ALA A 253 -2.04 6.03 -2.35
N SER A 254 -0.80 6.27 -1.90
CA SER A 254 -0.56 7.26 -0.86
C SER A 254 -0.91 8.59 -1.51
N LEU A 255 -2.16 9.01 -1.33
CA LEU A 255 -2.63 10.31 -1.76
C LEU A 255 -1.67 11.28 -1.10
N GLU A 256 -0.99 12.08 -1.94
CA GLU A 256 -0.14 13.16 -1.46
C GLU A 256 -0.94 13.91 -0.40
N SER A 257 -0.33 14.15 0.77
CA SER A 257 -1.07 14.78 1.87
C SER A 257 -1.68 16.09 1.35
N LEU A 258 -2.91 16.39 1.76
CA LEU A 258 -3.64 17.58 1.30
C LEU A 258 -2.80 18.87 1.54
N GLN A 259 -1.96 18.84 2.57
CA GLN A 259 -0.94 19.85 2.89
C GLN A 259 0.15 19.98 1.81
N GLY A 260 0.64 18.85 1.26
CA GLY A 260 1.60 18.82 0.16
C GLY A 260 1.03 19.41 -1.13
N VAL A 261 -0.21 19.05 -1.47
CA VAL A 261 -0.93 19.60 -2.62
C VAL A 261 -1.13 21.12 -2.48
N LEU A 262 -1.60 21.58 -1.31
CA LEU A 262 -1.79 23.01 -1.04
C LEU A 262 -0.48 23.82 -1.10
N LEU A 263 0.61 23.30 -0.53
CA LEU A 263 1.91 23.98 -0.58
C LEU A 263 2.49 24.05 -2.00
N ARG A 264 2.23 23.03 -2.82
CA ARG A 264 2.63 23.01 -4.22
C ARG A 264 1.85 24.04 -5.04
N ASP A 265 0.54 24.11 -4.85
CA ASP A 265 -0.31 25.06 -5.57
C ASP A 265 -0.06 26.51 -5.13
N LEU A 266 0.22 26.76 -3.85
CA LEU A 266 0.61 28.08 -3.37
C LEU A 266 1.97 28.56 -3.90
N ARG A 267 2.84 27.65 -4.37
CA ARG A 267 4.11 28.00 -5.01
C ARG A 267 3.97 28.34 -6.50
N LEU A 268 2.83 28.03 -7.11
CA LEU A 268 2.59 28.43 -8.49
C LEU A 268 2.33 29.95 -8.52
N PRO A 269 3.05 30.71 -9.37
CA PRO A 269 2.77 32.13 -9.51
C PRO A 269 1.32 32.31 -9.96
N ALA A 270 0.59 33.21 -9.31
CA ALA A 270 -0.77 33.54 -9.69
C ALA A 270 -0.78 33.90 -11.18
N ARG A 271 -1.49 33.09 -11.99
CA ARG A 271 -1.77 33.38 -13.41
C ARG A 271 -2.67 34.61 -13.47
N GLY A 272 -2.06 35.79 -13.33
CA GLY A 272 -2.75 37.07 -13.30
C GLY A 272 -1.99 38.20 -14.02
N ASP A 273 -0.66 38.24 -13.95
CA ASP A 273 0.10 39.43 -14.41
C ASP A 273 0.90 39.22 -15.70
N ALA A 274 0.35 38.50 -16.66
CA ALA A 274 0.94 38.36 -17.99
C ALA A 274 0.00 38.86 -19.11
N ALA A 275 -0.46 40.12 -19.00
CA ALA A 275 -1.03 40.87 -20.13
C ALA A 275 -1.17 42.38 -19.82
N SER A 276 -0.06 43.12 -19.75
CA SER A 276 -0.06 44.55 -20.10
C SER A 276 1.36 44.96 -20.50
N GLY A 277 1.66 44.76 -21.78
CA GLY A 277 2.97 45.05 -22.35
C GLY A 277 2.97 44.93 -23.87
N GLU A 278 2.00 45.59 -24.51
CA GLU A 278 2.13 46.36 -25.76
C GLU A 278 0.81 47.08 -26.09
#